data_AF-D1YVJ7-F1
#
_entry.id   AF-D1YVJ7-F1
#
_cell.length_a   1.000
_cell.length_b   1.000
_cell.length_c   1.000
_cell.angle_alpha   90.00
_cell.angle_beta   90.00
_cell.angle_gamma   90.00
#
_symmetry.space_group_name_H-M   'P 1'
#
loop_
_entity.id
_entity.type
_entity.pdbx_description
1 polymer ?
#
loop_
_entity_poly.entity_id
_entity_poly.type
_entity_poly.pdbx_seq_one_letter_code
_entity_poly.pdbx_strand_id
1 'polypeptide(L)'
;MYAPEWMFDNAKIIAGEIVNAQDRGTIIQIHRGKMDLTQEELSRIMRLRRETISRIEHGKVTPTLSFIHTFSGIATLMEAVRSYRSMNRAVEYLYFIRIGAELGVPRDYVVSIVDTAVKNYDRKRKKAIRYLER
;
A
#
# COMPACT_ATOMS: atom_id res chain seq x y z
N MET A 1 -0.23 19.35 -9.18
CA MET A 1 0.16 17.97 -8.81
C MET A 1 0.94 18.08 -7.51
N TYR A 2 0.45 17.44 -6.45
CA TYR A 2 1.07 17.46 -5.11
C TYR A 2 1.99 16.27 -4.89
N ALA A 3 1.73 15.15 -5.57
CA ALA A 3 2.58 13.98 -5.53
C ALA A 3 3.88 14.24 -6.34
N PRO A 4 5.06 13.97 -5.76
CA PRO A 4 6.31 13.92 -6.49
C PRO A 4 6.27 12.86 -7.60
N GLU A 5 7.03 13.08 -8.67
CA GLU A 5 7.07 12.20 -9.86
C GLU A 5 7.36 10.74 -9.51
N TRP A 6 8.31 10.50 -8.60
CA TRP A 6 8.69 9.15 -8.18
C TRP A 6 7.51 8.32 -7.65
N MET A 7 6.48 8.96 -7.07
CA MET A 7 5.30 8.25 -6.57
C MET A 7 4.47 7.71 -7.73
N PHE A 8 4.27 8.50 -8.78
CA PHE A 8 3.55 8.03 -9.98
C PHE A 8 4.31 6.93 -10.69
N ASP A 9 5.63 7.07 -10.78
CA ASP A 9 6.46 6.05 -11.40
C ASP A 9 6.44 4.75 -10.59
N ASN A 10 6.51 4.84 -9.26
CA ASN A 10 6.34 3.68 -8.40
C ASN A 10 4.97 3.01 -8.57
N ALA A 11 3.89 3.77 -8.64
CA ALA A 11 2.54 3.22 -8.87
C ALA A 11 2.45 2.53 -10.25
N LYS A 12 3.04 3.11 -11.29
CA LYS A 12 3.12 2.52 -12.64
C LYS A 12 3.96 1.24 -12.64
N ILE A 13 5.10 1.23 -11.94
CA ILE A 13 5.95 0.05 -11.80
C ILE A 13 5.16 -1.09 -11.15
N ILE A 14 4.53 -0.85 -10.01
CA ILE A 14 3.72 -1.88 -9.32
C ILE A 14 2.58 -2.37 -10.21
N ALA A 15 1.86 -1.45 -10.88
CA ALA A 15 0.80 -1.83 -11.81
C ALA A 15 1.33 -2.67 -12.98
N GLY A 16 2.46 -2.29 -13.57
CA GLY A 16 3.12 -2.99 -14.66
C GLY A 16 3.59 -4.38 -14.26
N GLU A 17 4.19 -4.53 -13.08
CA GLU A 17 4.57 -5.82 -12.50
C GLU A 17 3.35 -6.75 -12.38
N ILE A 18 2.22 -6.25 -11.90
CA ILE A 18 0.99 -7.06 -11.76
C ILE A 18 0.40 -7.42 -13.13
N VAL A 19 0.33 -6.48 -14.07
CA VAL A 19 -0.30 -6.72 -15.39
C VAL A 19 0.49 -7.74 -16.21
N ASN A 20 1.81 -7.62 -16.21
CA ASN A 20 2.72 -8.45 -17.01
C ASN A 20 3.01 -9.82 -16.39
N ALA A 21 2.68 -10.03 -15.11
CA ALA A 21 2.90 -11.30 -14.45
C ALA A 21 1.93 -12.39 -14.95
N GLN A 22 2.47 -13.60 -15.16
CA GLN A 22 1.67 -14.79 -15.40
C GLN A 22 0.84 -15.15 -14.15
N ASP A 23 1.45 -15.03 -12.96
CA ASP A 23 0.78 -15.17 -11.67
C ASP A 23 0.62 -13.81 -10.98
N ARG A 24 -0.46 -13.11 -11.35
CA ARG A 24 -0.81 -11.80 -10.80
C ARG A 24 -1.12 -11.87 -9.30
N GLY A 25 -1.71 -12.97 -8.86
CA GLY A 25 -2.13 -13.17 -7.47
C GLY A 25 -0.95 -13.18 -6.52
N THR A 26 0.11 -13.92 -6.89
CA THR A 26 1.36 -13.96 -6.14
C THR A 26 2.04 -12.59 -6.06
N ILE A 27 2.07 -11.81 -7.16
CA ILE A 27 2.64 -10.45 -7.14
C ILE A 27 1.88 -9.52 -6.20
N ILE A 28 0.54 -9.57 -6.22
CA ILE A 28 -0.32 -8.81 -5.30
C ILE A 28 -0.04 -9.22 -3.84
N GLN A 29 0.08 -10.52 -3.57
CA GLN A 29 0.39 -11.04 -2.23
C GLN A 29 1.76 -10.55 -1.74
N ILE A 30 2.77 -10.54 -2.60
CA ILE A 30 4.12 -10.04 -2.28
C ILE A 30 4.06 -8.56 -1.90
N HIS A 31 3.41 -7.72 -2.71
CA HIS A 31 3.28 -6.30 -2.41
C HIS A 31 2.47 -6.05 -1.13
N ARG A 32 1.40 -6.81 -0.90
CA ARG A 32 0.66 -6.79 0.38
C ARG A 32 1.56 -7.13 1.56
N GLY A 33 2.43 -8.14 1.42
CA GLY A 33 3.42 -8.50 2.42
C GLY A 33 4.43 -7.38 2.69
N LYS A 34 4.92 -6.69 1.64
CA LYS A 34 5.82 -5.52 1.79
C LYS A 34 5.16 -4.39 2.59
N MET A 35 3.87 -4.18 2.39
CA MET A 35 3.04 -3.22 3.14
C MET A 35 2.77 -3.64 4.61
N ASP A 36 3.10 -4.88 4.98
CA ASP A 36 2.82 -5.46 6.31
C ASP A 36 1.30 -5.46 6.62
N LEU A 37 0.50 -5.79 5.61
CA LEU A 37 -0.96 -5.90 5.71
C LEU A 37 -1.41 -7.36 5.68
N THR A 38 -2.41 -7.68 6.49
CA THR A 38 -3.21 -8.89 6.35
C THR A 38 -4.22 -8.76 5.19
N GLN A 39 -4.78 -9.88 4.72
CA GLN A 39 -5.88 -9.83 3.73
C GLN A 39 -7.10 -9.08 4.26
N GLU A 40 -7.36 -9.17 5.56
CA GLU A 40 -8.47 -8.48 6.24
C GLU A 40 -8.28 -6.96 6.28
N GLU A 41 -7.06 -6.50 6.56
CA GLU A 41 -6.75 -5.06 6.51
C GLU A 41 -6.85 -4.52 5.08
N LEU A 42 -6.28 -5.24 4.11
CA LEU A 42 -6.39 -4.85 2.70
C LEU A 42 -7.86 -4.84 2.24
N SER A 43 -8.68 -5.80 2.67
CA SER A 43 -10.08 -5.86 2.28
C SER A 43 -10.88 -4.66 2.79
N ARG A 44 -10.58 -4.18 4.01
CA ARG A 44 -11.19 -2.96 4.56
C ARG A 44 -10.79 -1.72 3.77
N ILE A 45 -9.50 -1.60 3.43
CA ILE A 45 -8.98 -0.46 2.66
C ILE A 45 -9.59 -0.44 1.23
N MET A 46 -9.68 -1.60 0.59
CA MET A 46 -10.19 -1.72 -0.78
C MET A 46 -11.72 -1.83 -0.88
N ARG A 47 -12.43 -1.88 0.25
CA ARG A 47 -13.89 -2.11 0.33
C ARG A 47 -14.35 -3.40 -0.38
N LEU A 48 -13.55 -4.44 -0.24
CA LEU A 48 -13.85 -5.76 -0.78
C LEU A 48 -14.10 -6.73 0.36
N ARG A 49 -14.74 -7.87 0.06
CA ARG A 49 -14.78 -8.97 1.02
C ARG A 49 -13.36 -9.53 1.16
N ARG A 50 -12.94 -9.92 2.37
CA ARG A 50 -11.66 -10.63 2.58
C ARG A 50 -11.50 -11.81 1.62
N GLU A 51 -12.59 -12.53 1.37
CA GLU A 51 -12.64 -13.65 0.43
C GLU A 51 -12.31 -13.22 -1.01
N THR A 52 -12.70 -12.01 -1.43
CA THR A 52 -12.31 -11.46 -2.74
C THR A 52 -10.80 -11.28 -2.83
N ILE A 53 -10.16 -10.73 -1.80
CA ILE A 53 -8.70 -10.59 -1.73
C ILE A 53 -8.04 -11.96 -1.82
N SER A 54 -8.51 -12.93 -1.01
CA SER A 54 -8.01 -14.30 -1.03
C SER A 54 -8.11 -14.93 -2.41
N ARG A 55 -9.27 -14.84 -3.07
CA ARG A 55 -9.48 -15.43 -4.40
C ARG A 55 -8.60 -14.79 -5.47
N ILE A 56 -8.32 -13.49 -5.38
CA ILE A 56 -7.39 -12.80 -6.28
C ILE A 56 -5.96 -13.30 -6.04
N GLU A 57 -5.50 -13.34 -4.80
CA GLU A 57 -4.14 -13.76 -4.45
C GLU A 57 -3.84 -15.20 -4.84
N HIS A 58 -4.84 -16.09 -4.82
CA HIS A 58 -4.69 -17.49 -5.22
C HIS A 58 -5.12 -17.78 -6.67
N GLY A 59 -5.22 -16.74 -7.52
CA GLY A 59 -5.50 -16.88 -8.95
C GLY A 59 -6.90 -17.40 -9.29
N LYS A 60 -7.83 -17.48 -8.32
CA LYS A 60 -9.22 -17.91 -8.52
C LYS A 60 -10.11 -16.81 -9.13
N VAL A 61 -9.65 -15.56 -9.06
CA VAL A 61 -10.29 -14.39 -9.67
C VAL A 61 -9.20 -13.53 -10.29
N THR A 62 -9.39 -13.11 -11.55
CA THR A 62 -8.47 -12.17 -12.18
C THR A 62 -8.74 -10.76 -11.65
N PRO A 63 -7.72 -10.02 -11.16
CA PRO A 63 -7.91 -8.65 -10.71
C PRO A 63 -8.29 -7.75 -11.90
N THR A 64 -9.24 -6.83 -11.69
CA THR A 64 -9.61 -5.84 -12.71
C THR A 64 -8.56 -4.74 -12.81
N LEU A 65 -8.54 -4.00 -13.93
CA LEU A 65 -7.65 -2.83 -14.05
C LEU A 65 -7.92 -1.78 -12.95
N SER A 66 -9.18 -1.60 -12.55
CA SER A 66 -9.55 -0.71 -11.45
C SER A 66 -9.00 -1.19 -10.10
N PHE A 67 -9.04 -2.51 -9.84
CA PHE A 67 -8.38 -3.10 -8.67
C PHE A 67 -6.88 -2.79 -8.68
N ILE A 68 -6.20 -3.06 -9.81
CA ILE A 68 -4.75 -2.88 -9.94
C ILE A 68 -4.37 -1.42 -9.72
N HIS A 69 -5.08 -0.49 -10.37
CA HIS A 69 -4.85 0.95 -10.21
C HIS A 69 -4.95 1.38 -8.75
N THR A 70 -6.05 0.99 -8.09
CA THR A 70 -6.29 1.33 -6.68
C THR A 70 -5.25 0.70 -5.76
N PHE A 71 -4.92 -0.58 -5.97
CA PHE A 71 -3.93 -1.31 -5.20
C PHE A 71 -2.54 -0.69 -5.31
N SER A 72 -2.09 -0.36 -6.53
CA SER A 72 -0.81 0.30 -6.77
C SER A 72 -0.73 1.68 -6.13
N GLY A 73 -1.84 2.43 -6.15
CA GLY A 73 -1.96 3.70 -5.45
C GLY A 73 -1.84 3.56 -3.94
N ILE A 74 -2.52 2.59 -3.34
CA ILE A 74 -2.43 2.29 -1.90
C ILE A 74 -0.99 1.90 -1.53
N ALA A 75 -0.37 0.99 -2.29
CA ALA A 75 0.99 0.54 -2.04
C ALA A 75 2.01 1.67 -2.09
N THR A 76 1.88 2.54 -3.10
CA THR A 76 2.70 3.75 -3.23
C THR A 76 2.48 4.72 -2.08
N LEU A 77 1.22 4.97 -1.69
CA LEU A 77 0.91 5.86 -0.58
C LEU A 77 1.50 5.36 0.74
N MET A 78 1.41 4.05 1.00
CA MET A 78 2.01 3.45 2.19
C MET A 78 3.54 3.58 2.19
N GLU A 79 4.19 3.39 1.03
CA GLU A 79 5.63 3.58 0.92
C GLU A 79 6.03 5.05 1.14
N ALA A 80 5.28 5.99 0.57
CA ALA A 80 5.48 7.42 0.79
C ALA A 80 5.43 7.80 2.27
N VAL A 81 4.42 7.32 3.01
CA VAL A 81 4.33 7.56 4.46
C VAL A 81 5.53 6.98 5.19
N ARG A 82 5.97 5.76 4.83
CA ARG A 82 7.16 5.13 5.42
C ARG A 82 8.43 5.92 5.14
N SER A 83 8.65 6.39 3.91
CA SER A 83 9.82 7.19 3.54
C SER A 83 9.85 8.54 4.27
N TYR A 84 8.70 9.21 4.41
CA TYR A 84 8.62 10.44 5.20
C TYR A 84 8.93 10.19 6.68
N ARG A 85 8.40 9.10 7.24
CA ARG A 85 8.64 8.74 8.63
C ARG A 85 10.09 8.35 8.89
N SER A 86 10.77 7.69 7.95
CA SER A 86 12.19 7.35 8.08
C SER A 86 13.11 8.56 8.04
N MET A 87 12.70 9.64 7.35
CA MET A 87 13.37 10.94 7.38
C MET A 87 13.09 11.74 8.67
N ASN A 88 12.43 11.13 9.66
CA ASN A 88 12.01 11.77 10.91
C ASN A 88 11.12 13.01 10.70
N ARG A 89 10.42 13.10 9.57
CA ARG A 89 9.46 14.17 9.29
C ARG A 89 8.13 13.89 9.99
N ALA A 90 7.44 14.96 10.37
CA ALA A 90 6.05 14.87 10.80
C ALA A 90 5.19 14.39 9.62
N VAL A 91 4.19 13.57 9.93
CA VAL A 91 3.24 13.09 8.93
C VAL A 91 2.15 14.14 8.76
N GLU A 92 2.16 14.83 7.63
CA GLU A 92 1.16 15.83 7.29
C GLU A 92 -0.03 15.18 6.59
N TYR A 93 -1.11 14.93 7.33
CA TYR A 93 -2.29 14.24 6.78
C TYR A 93 -2.89 14.92 5.55
N LEU A 94 -2.95 16.24 5.52
CA LEU A 94 -3.47 17.00 4.38
C LEU A 94 -2.66 16.76 3.11
N TYR A 95 -1.33 16.63 3.22
CA TYR A 95 -0.45 16.30 2.12
C TYR A 95 -0.77 14.90 1.57
N PHE A 96 -0.84 13.91 2.45
CA PHE A 96 -1.15 12.53 2.04
C PHE A 96 -2.58 12.35 1.51
N ILE A 97 -3.56 13.11 2.00
CA ILE A 97 -4.92 13.13 1.43
C ILE A 97 -4.90 13.60 -0.03
N ARG A 98 -4.16 14.66 -0.34
CA ARG A 98 -4.04 15.19 -1.71
C ARG A 98 -3.34 14.18 -2.62
N ILE A 99 -2.25 13.58 -2.14
CA ILE A 99 -1.50 12.55 -2.87
C ILE A 99 -2.34 11.30 -3.10
N GLY A 100 -3.03 10.81 -2.07
CA GLY A 100 -3.91 9.64 -2.20
C GLY A 100 -4.95 9.83 -3.28
N ALA A 101 -5.55 11.02 -3.37
CA ALA A 101 -6.50 11.33 -4.44
C ALA A 101 -5.86 11.31 -5.83
N GLU A 102 -4.64 11.82 -6.00
CA GLU A 102 -3.89 11.78 -7.26
C GLU A 102 -3.46 10.36 -7.65
N LEU A 103 -3.22 9.48 -6.67
CA LEU A 103 -2.88 8.07 -6.86
C LEU A 103 -4.10 7.15 -7.04
N GLY A 104 -5.33 7.70 -7.08
CA GLY A 104 -6.56 6.91 -7.22
C GLY A 104 -6.97 6.13 -5.97
N VAL A 105 -6.47 6.52 -4.80
CA VAL A 105 -6.85 5.93 -3.50
C VAL A 105 -8.20 6.50 -3.05
N PRO A 106 -9.13 5.67 -2.53
CA PRO A 106 -10.38 6.15 -1.97
C PRO A 106 -10.15 7.15 -0.83
N ARG A 107 -10.68 8.37 -0.98
CA ARG A 107 -10.44 9.49 -0.06
C ARG A 107 -10.75 9.15 1.41
N ASP A 108 -11.86 8.47 1.64
CA ASP A 108 -12.34 8.13 2.99
C ASP A 108 -11.36 7.23 3.77
N TYR A 109 -10.43 6.56 3.06
CA TYR A 109 -9.49 5.62 3.65
C TYR A 109 -8.07 6.16 3.72
N VAL A 110 -7.77 7.32 3.13
CA VAL A 110 -6.39 7.84 3.11
C VAL A 110 -5.85 7.99 4.54
N VAL A 111 -6.63 8.54 5.46
CA VAL A 111 -6.24 8.65 6.88
C VAL A 111 -5.94 7.28 7.48
N SER A 112 -6.81 6.30 7.28
CA SER A 112 -6.62 4.94 7.80
C SER A 112 -5.39 4.23 7.21
N ILE A 113 -5.07 4.50 5.93
CA ILE A 113 -3.87 3.97 5.26
C ILE A 113 -2.63 4.61 5.85
N VAL A 114 -2.64 5.92 6.05
CA VAL A 114 -1.54 6.68 6.68
C VAL A 114 -1.29 6.17 8.09
N ASP A 115 -2.33 6.04 8.92
CA ASP A 115 -2.22 5.54 10.30
C ASP A 115 -1.66 4.12 10.34
N THR A 116 -2.15 3.24 9.45
CA THR A 116 -1.65 1.87 9.32
C THR A 116 -0.17 1.86 8.94
N ALA A 117 0.23 2.66 7.96
CA ALA A 117 1.63 2.75 7.52
C ALA A 117 2.56 3.26 8.62
N VAL A 118 2.16 4.30 9.37
CA VAL A 118 2.91 4.82 10.52
C VAL A 118 3.05 3.75 11.61
N LYS A 119 1.93 3.11 11.99
CA LYS A 119 1.93 2.05 13.00
C LYS A 119 2.82 0.87 12.61
N ASN A 120 2.76 0.45 11.34
CA ASN A 120 3.59 -0.63 10.82
C ASN A 120 5.08 -0.27 10.85
N TYR A 121 5.43 0.96 10.46
CA TYR A 121 6.80 1.47 10.54
C TYR A 121 7.32 1.48 11.99
N ASP A 122 6.58 2.10 12.91
CA ASP A 122 6.98 2.23 14.32
C ASP A 122 7.10 0.85 14.99
N ARG A 123 6.21 -0.09 14.66
CA ARG A 123 6.29 -1.49 15.11
C ARG A 123 7.55 -2.18 14.62
N LYS A 124 7.89 -2.06 13.32
CA LYS A 124 9.12 -2.63 12.74
C LYS A 124 10.36 -2.02 13.38
N ARG A 125 10.40 -0.69 13.54
CA ARG A 125 11.51 0.04 14.19
C ARG A 125 11.73 -0.43 15.64
N LYS A 126 10.67 -0.54 16.45
CA LYS A 126 10.75 -1.04 17.84
C LYS A 126 11.23 -2.49 17.95
N LYS A 127 10.95 -3.33 16.96
CA LYS A 127 11.46 -4.72 16.94
C LYS A 127 12.96 -4.75 16.60
N ALA A 128 13.39 -3.93 15.64
CA ALA A 128 14.79 -3.84 15.24
C ALA A 128 15.67 -3.31 16.39
N ILE A 129 15.25 -2.25 17.08
CA ILE A 129 15.98 -1.70 18.24
C ILE A 129 16.15 -2.78 19.32
N ARG A 130 15.07 -3.47 19.71
CA ARG A 130 15.12 -4.55 20.70
C ARG A 130 16.00 -5.73 20.30
N TYR A 131 16.22 -5.95 19.01
CA TYR A 131 17.13 -6.99 18.53
C TYR A 131 18.59 -6.56 18.67
N LEU A 132 18.89 -5.28 18.45
CA LEU A 132 20.23 -4.72 18.59
C LEU A 132 20.68 -4.53 20.04
N GLU A 133 19.73 -4.46 20.98
CA GLU A 133 19.98 -4.36 22.43
C GLU A 133 20.24 -5.73 23.11
N ARG A 134 20.23 -6.83 22.35
CA ARG A 134 20.52 -8.19 22.84
C ARG A 134 21.91 -8.63 22.44
#